data_AF-A0A9W7A7W0-F1
#
_entry.id   AF-A0A9W7A7W0-F1
#
_cell.length_a   1.000
_cell.length_b   1.000
_cell.length_c   1.000
_cell.angle_alpha   90.00
_cell.angle_beta   90.00
_cell.angle_gamma   90.00
#
_symmetry.space_group_name_H-M   'P 1'
#
loop_
_entity.id
_entity.type
_entity.pdbx_description
1 polymer ?
#
loop_
_entity_poly.entity_id
_entity_poly.type
_entity_poly.pdbx_seq_one_letter_code
_entity_poly.pdbx_strand_id
1 'polypeptide(L)'
;MKDGHDMKVFGLGTLAKTMKDKETYGEFITGMHAVYTEMETGMDEAVEAGRGGAAEVWREYGDVLRREPGIRADLASVGIAVPRSWEDKDDFEYLTTATKDYVNRIRNARDLDKGDGGGRLVGHLYCRYLADLFGGQQLATPTRLALRLESNPKMYEFELGMERGDFIEALYGSINVVGDEITDEQRKVIVEEAAECFELNKVLYAEGGGLYTGSLKAGWNLVMGFGRQLKPSFGNPYARGPEGGR
;
A
#
# COMPACT_ATOMS: atom_id res chain seq x y z
N MET A 1 18.91 -0.85 -12.64
CA MET A 1 17.45 -0.96 -12.79
C MET A 1 16.87 0.23 -13.56
N LYS A 2 17.26 0.48 -14.82
CA LYS A 2 16.72 1.61 -15.62
C LYS A 2 15.47 1.25 -16.44
N ASP A 3 15.16 -0.03 -16.61
CA ASP A 3 14.03 -0.51 -17.42
C ASP A 3 12.84 -1.06 -16.61
N GLY A 4 12.88 -1.00 -15.27
CA GLY A 4 11.90 -1.68 -14.39
C GLY A 4 10.67 -0.86 -13.97
N HIS A 5 10.68 0.46 -14.15
CA HIS A 5 9.53 1.31 -13.79
C HIS A 5 8.72 1.65 -15.03
N ASP A 6 7.81 0.76 -15.44
CA ASP A 6 6.74 1.13 -16.37
C ASP A 6 5.73 2.04 -15.63
N MET A 7 6.12 3.31 -15.48
CA MET A 7 5.32 4.33 -14.81
C MET A 7 3.96 4.54 -15.46
N LYS A 8 3.79 4.14 -16.73
CA LYS A 8 2.49 4.22 -17.41
C LYS A 8 1.56 3.13 -16.92
N VAL A 9 2.02 1.88 -16.86
CA VAL A 9 1.22 0.76 -16.32
C VAL A 9 0.93 0.99 -14.84
N PHE A 10 1.92 1.44 -14.07
CA PHE A 10 1.72 1.72 -12.65
C PHE A 10 0.75 2.89 -12.42
N GLY A 11 0.89 4.00 -13.14
CA GLY A 11 0.01 5.16 -13.02
C GLY A 11 -1.43 4.88 -13.45
N LEU A 12 -1.61 4.22 -14.62
CA LEU A 12 -2.93 3.81 -15.08
C LEU A 12 -3.53 2.72 -14.18
N GLY A 13 -2.71 1.79 -13.71
CA GLY A 13 -3.13 0.70 -12.83
C GLY A 13 -3.60 1.25 -11.50
N THR A 14 -2.88 2.23 -10.94
CA THR A 14 -3.30 2.96 -9.73
C THR A 14 -4.67 3.59 -9.95
N LEU A 15 -4.87 4.37 -11.01
CA LEU A 15 -6.17 4.98 -11.30
C LEU A 15 -7.28 3.92 -11.44
N ALA A 16 -7.03 2.86 -12.21
CA ALA A 16 -8.01 1.82 -12.50
C ALA A 16 -8.37 0.98 -11.25
N LYS A 17 -7.40 0.67 -10.38
CA LYS A 17 -7.61 -0.17 -9.20
C LYS A 17 -8.05 0.61 -7.98
N THR A 18 -7.55 1.83 -7.78
CA THR A 18 -7.78 2.56 -6.53
C THR A 18 -8.82 3.67 -6.64
N MET A 19 -9.22 4.10 -7.85
CA MET A 19 -10.07 5.29 -8.03
C MET A 19 -11.30 5.08 -8.94
N LYS A 20 -11.48 3.87 -9.49
CA LYS A 20 -12.56 3.54 -10.43
C LYS A 20 -13.93 3.45 -9.77
N ASP A 21 -14.05 2.67 -8.70
CA ASP A 21 -15.24 2.50 -7.86
C ASP A 21 -14.88 1.78 -6.56
N LYS A 22 -15.77 1.84 -5.56
CA LYS A 22 -15.53 1.27 -4.22
C LYS A 22 -15.34 -0.26 -4.24
N GLU A 23 -15.98 -0.94 -5.18
CA GLU A 23 -15.85 -2.40 -5.36
C GLU A 23 -14.44 -2.76 -5.83
N THR A 24 -13.95 -2.12 -6.90
CA THR A 24 -12.58 -2.35 -7.40
C THR A 24 -11.54 -1.95 -6.36
N TYR A 25 -11.74 -0.82 -5.67
CA TYR A 25 -10.87 -0.41 -4.56
C TYR A 25 -10.90 -1.41 -3.41
N GLY A 26 -12.07 -1.97 -3.10
CA GLY A 26 -12.28 -2.99 -2.11
C GLY A 26 -11.50 -4.29 -2.37
N GLU A 27 -11.56 -4.78 -3.61
CA GLU A 27 -10.73 -5.91 -4.06
C GLU A 27 -9.24 -5.59 -3.91
N PHE A 28 -8.81 -4.43 -4.40
CA PHE A 28 -7.41 -4.00 -4.33
C PHE A 28 -6.91 -3.91 -2.89
N ILE A 29 -7.65 -3.24 -2.00
CA ILE A 29 -7.23 -3.03 -0.61
C ILE A 29 -7.27 -4.33 0.20
N THR A 30 -8.16 -5.27 -0.16
CA THR A 30 -8.15 -6.65 0.38
C THR A 30 -6.86 -7.37 -0.02
N GLY A 31 -6.44 -7.27 -1.28
CA GLY A 31 -5.17 -7.85 -1.71
C GLY A 31 -3.96 -7.21 -1.05
N MET A 32 -3.96 -5.88 -0.91
CA MET A 32 -2.91 -5.18 -0.16
C MET A 32 -2.89 -5.60 1.32
N HIS A 33 -4.04 -5.85 1.95
CA HIS A 33 -4.09 -6.39 3.31
C HIS A 33 -3.30 -7.70 3.42
N ALA A 34 -3.53 -8.64 2.49
CA ALA A 34 -2.78 -9.90 2.46
C ALA A 34 -1.27 -9.70 2.29
N VAL A 35 -0.88 -8.85 1.32
CA VAL A 35 0.53 -8.55 1.05
C VAL A 35 1.22 -7.94 2.27
N TYR A 36 0.63 -6.92 2.91
CA TYR A 36 1.23 -6.29 4.08
C TYR A 36 1.21 -7.19 5.31
N THR A 37 0.11 -7.90 5.59
CA THR A 37 0.07 -8.83 6.74
C THR A 37 1.20 -9.85 6.66
N GLU A 38 1.45 -10.43 5.49
CA GLU A 38 2.49 -11.45 5.31
C GLU A 38 3.90 -10.87 5.40
N MET A 39 4.15 -9.68 4.83
CA MET A 39 5.44 -9.00 4.97
C MET A 39 5.71 -8.64 6.44
N GLU A 40 4.74 -8.01 7.09
CA GLU A 40 4.87 -7.54 8.47
C GLU A 40 5.04 -8.70 9.45
N THR A 41 4.30 -9.79 9.27
CA THR A 41 4.49 -11.03 10.05
C THR A 41 5.89 -11.58 9.87
N GLY A 42 6.39 -11.66 8.63
CA GLY A 42 7.74 -12.14 8.36
C GLY A 42 8.83 -11.25 8.99
N MET A 43 8.61 -9.94 9.00
CA MET A 43 9.52 -8.99 9.65
C MET A 43 9.48 -9.10 11.17
N ASP A 44 8.30 -9.28 11.77
CA ASP A 44 8.13 -9.49 13.21
C ASP A 44 8.83 -10.77 13.66
N GLU A 45 8.65 -11.86 12.91
CA GLU A 45 9.37 -13.13 13.15
C GLU A 45 10.90 -12.95 13.04
N ALA A 46 11.38 -12.12 12.11
CA ALA A 46 12.81 -11.82 11.99
C ALA A 46 13.33 -11.05 13.22
N VAL A 47 12.56 -10.07 13.70
CA VAL A 47 12.86 -9.31 14.93
C VAL A 47 12.90 -10.24 16.14
N GLU A 48 11.91 -11.11 16.29
CA GLU A 48 11.83 -12.11 17.38
C GLU A 48 13.00 -13.09 17.35
N ALA A 49 13.40 -13.54 16.15
CA ALA A 49 14.57 -14.40 15.98
C ALA A 49 15.90 -13.66 16.17
N GLY A 50 15.88 -12.33 16.25
CA GLY A 50 17.05 -11.48 16.49
C GLY A 50 18.11 -11.56 15.39
N ARG A 51 17.74 -11.87 14.15
CA ARG A 51 18.69 -12.12 13.06
C ARG A 51 18.25 -11.55 11.70
N GLY A 52 19.23 -11.15 10.91
CA GLY A 52 19.08 -10.70 9.53
C GLY A 52 18.76 -9.21 9.40
N GLY A 53 19.13 -8.63 8.25
CA GLY A 53 18.96 -7.18 8.02
C GLY A 53 17.51 -6.69 8.03
N ALA A 54 16.56 -7.59 7.75
CA ALA A 54 15.13 -7.34 7.92
C ALA A 54 14.80 -6.95 9.37
N ALA A 55 15.35 -7.69 10.34
CA ALA A 55 15.14 -7.44 11.76
C ALA A 55 15.72 -6.11 12.22
N GLU A 56 16.88 -5.72 11.69
CA GLU A 56 17.57 -4.47 12.05
C GLU A 56 16.75 -3.25 11.63
N VAL A 57 16.35 -3.20 10.37
CA VAL A 57 15.51 -2.10 9.86
C VAL A 57 14.14 -2.12 10.53
N TRP A 58 13.52 -3.29 10.66
CA TRP A 58 12.14 -3.36 11.17
C TRP A 58 12.03 -3.04 12.65
N ARG A 59 13.05 -3.33 13.46
CA ARG A 59 13.06 -2.94 14.88
C ARG A 59 13.06 -1.43 15.08
N GLU A 60 13.69 -0.68 14.17
CA GLU A 60 13.79 0.77 14.26
C GLU A 60 12.54 1.47 13.67
N TYR A 61 12.03 0.98 12.54
CA TYR A 61 11.00 1.69 11.78
C TYR A 61 9.64 0.99 11.72
N GLY A 62 9.52 -0.25 12.21
CA GLY A 62 8.34 -1.10 12.03
C GLY A 62 7.05 -0.47 12.55
N ASP A 63 7.10 0.20 13.71
CA ASP A 63 5.93 0.89 14.29
C ASP A 63 5.39 2.01 13.39
N VAL A 64 6.28 2.74 12.72
CA VAL A 64 5.93 3.84 11.82
C VAL A 64 5.57 3.33 10.42
N LEU A 65 6.19 2.24 9.98
CA LEU A 65 6.00 1.69 8.64
C LEU A 65 4.79 0.77 8.54
N ARG A 66 4.26 0.24 9.63
CA ARG A 66 3.15 -0.72 9.58
C ARG A 66 1.92 -0.17 8.87
N ARG A 67 1.42 -0.91 7.89
CA ARG A 67 0.23 -0.55 7.08
C ARG A 67 -0.99 -1.37 7.42
N GLU A 68 -0.82 -2.58 7.93
CA GLU A 68 -1.93 -3.49 8.22
C GLU A 68 -3.07 -2.83 9.03
N PRO A 69 -2.82 -2.07 10.12
CA PRO A 69 -3.90 -1.44 10.88
C PRO A 69 -4.68 -0.39 10.07
N GLY A 70 -3.96 0.40 9.26
CA GLY A 70 -4.57 1.38 8.37
C GLY A 70 -5.41 0.72 7.26
N ILE A 71 -4.89 -0.36 6.69
CA ILE A 71 -5.61 -1.14 5.67
C ILE A 71 -6.87 -1.78 6.26
N ARG A 72 -6.83 -2.31 7.49
CA ARG A 72 -8.04 -2.80 8.19
C ARG A 72 -9.09 -1.71 8.35
N ALA A 73 -8.69 -0.49 8.72
CA ALA A 73 -9.60 0.64 8.84
C ALA A 73 -10.22 1.02 7.48
N ASP A 74 -9.43 0.97 6.41
CA ASP A 74 -9.90 1.23 5.05
C ASP A 74 -10.92 0.19 4.58
N LEU A 75 -10.67 -1.10 4.82
CA LEU A 75 -11.62 -2.19 4.53
C LEU A 75 -12.96 -1.97 5.23
N ALA A 76 -12.93 -1.63 6.53
CA ALA A 76 -14.12 -1.34 7.30
C ALA A 76 -14.89 -0.12 6.73
N SER A 77 -14.17 0.92 6.29
CA SER A 77 -14.78 2.15 5.74
C SER A 77 -15.57 1.92 4.44
N VAL A 78 -15.23 0.88 3.68
CA VAL A 78 -15.93 0.49 2.45
C VAL A 78 -16.87 -0.71 2.63
N GLY A 79 -17.09 -1.14 3.89
CA GLY A 79 -18.05 -2.19 4.24
C GLY A 79 -17.57 -3.61 3.93
N ILE A 80 -16.26 -3.82 3.83
CA ILE A 80 -15.68 -5.15 3.60
C ILE A 80 -15.26 -5.75 4.94
N ALA A 81 -15.69 -6.99 5.18
CA ALA A 81 -15.29 -7.75 6.36
C ALA A 81 -13.79 -8.02 6.30
N VAL A 82 -13.09 -7.73 7.40
CA VAL A 82 -11.66 -7.99 7.46
C VAL A 82 -11.42 -9.50 7.59
N PRO A 83 -10.56 -10.09 6.74
CA PRO A 83 -10.20 -11.50 6.81
C PRO A 83 -9.63 -11.88 8.18
N ARG A 84 -9.86 -13.13 8.59
CA ARG A 84 -9.44 -13.63 9.91
C ARG A 84 -7.95 -13.98 9.88
N SER A 85 -7.53 -14.70 8.84
CA SER A 85 -6.14 -15.07 8.62
C SER A 85 -5.94 -15.44 7.15
N TRP A 86 -4.80 -15.05 6.59
CA TRP A 86 -4.41 -15.46 5.24
C TRP A 86 -3.85 -16.89 5.19
N GLU A 87 -3.66 -17.54 6.33
CA GLU A 87 -3.39 -18.98 6.42
C GLU A 87 -4.67 -19.82 6.28
N ASP A 88 -5.84 -19.24 6.55
CA ASP A 88 -7.12 -19.91 6.37
C ASP A 88 -7.38 -20.08 4.86
N LYS A 89 -7.68 -21.32 4.45
CA LYS A 89 -7.85 -21.67 3.04
C LYS A 89 -9.00 -20.91 2.40
N ASP A 90 -10.10 -20.72 3.12
CA ASP A 90 -11.28 -20.08 2.57
C ASP A 90 -11.00 -18.60 2.36
N ASP A 91 -10.41 -17.93 3.35
CA ASP A 91 -9.98 -16.51 3.25
C ASP A 91 -8.96 -16.33 2.10
N PHE A 92 -7.98 -17.22 1.96
CA PHE A 92 -6.96 -17.16 0.90
C PHE A 92 -7.55 -17.38 -0.50
N GLU A 93 -8.58 -18.20 -0.65
CA GLU A 93 -9.16 -18.51 -1.97
C GLU A 93 -9.89 -17.31 -2.58
N TYR A 94 -10.35 -16.35 -1.76
CA TYR A 94 -10.95 -15.09 -2.22
C TYR A 94 -9.96 -14.14 -2.88
N LEU A 95 -8.65 -14.34 -2.70
CA LEU A 95 -7.65 -13.50 -3.32
C LEU A 95 -7.56 -13.74 -4.83
N THR A 96 -7.24 -12.68 -5.55
CA THR A 96 -6.94 -12.77 -6.99
C THR A 96 -5.65 -13.55 -7.23
N THR A 97 -5.45 -14.05 -8.45
CA THR A 97 -4.25 -14.83 -8.79
C THR A 97 -2.98 -14.00 -8.56
N ALA A 98 -2.96 -12.73 -9.00
CA ALA A 98 -1.79 -11.87 -8.81
C ALA A 98 -1.48 -11.65 -7.32
N THR A 99 -2.51 -11.51 -6.48
CA THR A 99 -2.34 -11.36 -5.04
C THR A 99 -1.82 -12.65 -4.41
N LYS A 100 -2.37 -13.80 -4.78
CA LYS A 100 -1.91 -15.12 -4.31
C LYS A 100 -0.43 -15.35 -4.65
N ASP A 101 -0.04 -15.04 -5.88
CA ASP A 101 1.35 -15.17 -6.33
C ASP A 101 2.28 -14.27 -5.52
N TYR A 102 1.87 -13.04 -5.24
CA TYR A 102 2.65 -12.11 -4.43
C TYR A 102 2.79 -12.59 -2.98
N VAL A 103 1.69 -12.97 -2.33
CA VAL A 103 1.72 -13.53 -0.96
C VAL A 103 2.62 -14.77 -0.90
N ASN A 104 2.49 -15.68 -1.86
CA ASN A 104 3.33 -16.88 -1.91
C ASN A 104 4.82 -16.54 -2.09
N ARG A 105 5.15 -15.51 -2.87
CA ARG A 105 6.54 -15.04 -2.98
C ARG A 105 7.07 -14.51 -1.65
N ILE A 106 6.28 -13.74 -0.91
CA ILE A 106 6.66 -13.21 0.41
C ILE A 106 6.89 -14.36 1.40
N ARG A 107 5.98 -15.35 1.42
CA ARG A 107 6.14 -16.56 2.26
C ARG A 107 7.42 -17.32 1.92
N ASN A 108 7.70 -17.52 0.64
CA ASN A 108 8.93 -18.16 0.20
C ASN A 108 10.18 -17.34 0.59
N ALA A 109 10.16 -16.02 0.43
CA ALA A 109 11.25 -15.14 0.85
C ALA A 109 11.52 -15.25 2.35
N ARG A 110 10.46 -15.20 3.17
CA ARG A 110 10.51 -15.39 4.62
C ARG A 110 11.11 -16.75 5.00
N ASP A 111 10.66 -17.82 4.37
CA ASP A 111 11.13 -19.18 4.70
C ASP A 111 12.60 -19.39 4.30
N LEU A 112 13.03 -18.81 3.17
CA LEU A 112 14.44 -18.81 2.77
C LEU A 112 15.31 -17.99 3.73
N ASP A 113 14.87 -16.79 4.10
CA ASP A 113 15.59 -15.93 5.05
C ASP A 113 15.72 -16.61 6.43
N LYS A 114 14.75 -17.43 6.86
CA LYS A 114 14.88 -18.28 8.07
C LYS A 114 15.98 -19.33 7.94
N GLY A 115 16.22 -19.85 6.75
CA GLY A 115 17.21 -20.90 6.49
C GLY A 115 18.63 -20.37 6.38
N ASP A 116 18.83 -19.32 5.58
CA ASP A 116 20.16 -18.79 5.24
C ASP A 116 20.51 -17.46 5.91
N GLY A 117 19.60 -16.87 6.71
CA GLY A 117 19.79 -15.57 7.33
C GLY A 117 19.80 -14.42 6.33
N GLY A 118 19.32 -14.64 5.10
CA GLY A 118 19.27 -13.66 4.03
C GLY A 118 18.44 -12.40 4.35
N GLY A 119 18.28 -11.54 3.36
CA GLY A 119 17.58 -10.26 3.49
C GLY A 119 16.51 -10.03 2.45
N ARG A 120 15.90 -11.08 1.90
CA ARG A 120 14.89 -10.97 0.82
C ARG A 120 13.72 -10.08 1.26
N LEU A 121 13.30 -10.18 2.52
CA LEU A 121 12.27 -9.29 3.07
C LEU A 121 12.66 -7.80 3.03
N VAL A 122 13.95 -7.44 3.10
CA VAL A 122 14.43 -6.05 2.88
C VAL A 122 14.12 -5.59 1.45
N GLY A 123 14.18 -6.48 0.47
CA GLY A 123 13.80 -6.19 -0.92
C GLY A 123 12.32 -5.83 -1.06
N HIS A 124 11.44 -6.57 -0.37
CA HIS A 124 10.01 -6.25 -0.30
C HIS A 124 9.74 -4.94 0.45
N LEU A 125 10.46 -4.70 1.55
CA LEU A 125 10.36 -3.46 2.31
C LEU A 125 10.73 -2.25 1.45
N TYR A 126 11.88 -2.34 0.78
CA TYR A 126 12.37 -1.33 -0.15
C TYR A 126 11.34 -1.03 -1.23
N CYS A 127 10.78 -2.07 -1.85
CA CYS A 127 9.83 -1.96 -2.94
C CYS A 127 8.49 -1.32 -2.51
N ARG A 128 7.94 -1.71 -1.35
CA ARG A 128 6.61 -1.28 -0.91
C ARG A 128 6.61 -0.01 -0.07
N TYR A 129 7.34 0.02 1.05
CA TYR A 129 7.23 1.13 1.99
C TYR A 129 7.86 2.41 1.46
N LEU A 130 8.95 2.33 0.70
CA LEU A 130 9.49 3.53 0.04
C LEU A 130 8.53 4.03 -1.05
N ALA A 131 7.88 3.15 -1.81
CA ALA A 131 6.88 3.58 -2.79
C ALA A 131 5.71 4.33 -2.11
N ASP A 132 5.27 3.85 -0.94
CA ASP A 132 4.22 4.52 -0.17
C ASP A 132 4.68 5.88 0.38
N LEU A 133 5.93 5.98 0.85
CA LEU A 133 6.53 7.22 1.34
C LEU A 133 6.76 8.24 0.22
N PHE A 134 7.20 7.81 -0.96
CA PHE A 134 7.45 8.71 -2.10
C PHE A 134 6.15 9.16 -2.77
N GLY A 135 5.26 8.22 -3.08
CA GLY A 135 4.09 8.44 -3.92
C GLY A 135 2.75 8.20 -3.23
N GLY A 136 2.67 7.22 -2.34
CA GLY A 136 1.43 6.79 -1.69
C GLY A 136 0.70 7.92 -0.96
N GLN A 137 1.43 8.76 -0.21
CA GLN A 137 0.82 9.89 0.51
C GLN A 137 0.09 10.88 -0.43
N GLN A 138 0.56 11.02 -1.68
CA GLN A 138 -0.08 11.90 -2.67
C GLN A 138 -1.37 11.29 -3.24
N LEU A 139 -1.61 9.99 -3.06
CA LEU A 139 -2.80 9.29 -3.53
C LEU A 139 -3.98 9.39 -2.57
N ALA A 140 -3.76 9.73 -1.31
CA ALA A 140 -4.80 9.72 -0.28
C ALA A 140 -5.99 10.63 -0.63
N THR A 141 -5.71 11.90 -0.96
CA THR A 141 -6.74 12.87 -1.32
C THR A 141 -7.44 12.54 -2.64
N PRO A 142 -6.71 12.24 -3.74
CA PRO A 142 -7.33 11.76 -4.98
C PRO A 142 -8.25 10.56 -4.79
N THR A 143 -7.82 9.52 -4.06
CA THR A 143 -8.63 8.33 -3.80
C THR A 143 -9.90 8.67 -3.04
N ARG A 144 -9.80 9.46 -1.96
CA ARG A 144 -10.98 9.93 -1.21
C ARG A 144 -11.97 10.66 -2.12
N LEU A 145 -11.48 11.58 -2.96
CA LEU A 145 -12.34 12.38 -3.83
C LEU A 145 -13.00 11.54 -4.93
N ALA A 146 -12.23 10.66 -5.57
CA ALA A 146 -12.72 9.79 -6.65
C ALA A 146 -13.82 8.85 -6.14
N LEU A 147 -13.60 8.23 -4.98
CA LEU A 147 -14.51 7.23 -4.41
C LEU A 147 -15.56 7.83 -3.47
N ARG A 148 -15.45 9.12 -3.15
CA ARG A 148 -16.31 9.83 -2.18
C ARG A 148 -16.30 9.11 -0.82
N LEU A 149 -15.09 8.83 -0.34
CA LEU A 149 -14.88 8.30 1.01
C LEU A 149 -15.07 9.43 2.03
N GLU A 150 -15.43 9.06 3.26
CA GLU A 150 -15.65 10.01 4.35
C GLU A 150 -14.32 10.63 4.82
N SER A 151 -13.25 9.83 4.84
CA SER A 151 -11.90 10.24 5.18
C SER A 151 -10.90 9.83 4.09
N ASN A 152 -9.67 10.33 4.20
CA ASN A 152 -8.58 9.80 3.39
C ASN A 152 -8.32 8.33 3.77
N PRO A 153 -7.88 7.50 2.80
CA PRO A 153 -7.45 6.14 3.11
C PRO A 153 -6.29 6.15 4.10
N LYS A 154 -6.44 5.39 5.18
CA LYS A 154 -5.49 5.25 6.29
C LYS A 154 -4.22 4.52 5.88
N MET A 155 -4.26 3.66 4.86
CA MET A 155 -3.04 3.02 4.33
C MET A 155 -1.98 4.01 3.84
N TYR A 156 -2.36 5.25 3.54
CA TYR A 156 -1.43 6.29 3.07
C TYR A 156 -1.03 7.28 4.17
N GLU A 157 -1.51 7.11 5.40
CA GLU A 157 -1.19 7.97 6.53
C GLU A 157 -0.01 7.38 7.33
N PHE A 158 0.96 8.24 7.67
CA PHE A 158 2.16 7.86 8.43
C PHE A 158 2.39 8.85 9.57
N GLU A 159 2.70 8.36 10.76
CA GLU A 159 3.12 9.17 11.90
C GLU A 159 4.65 9.21 11.98
N LEU A 160 5.29 9.99 11.10
CA LEU A 160 6.74 9.94 10.90
C LEU A 160 7.57 10.53 12.04
N GLY A 161 6.99 11.38 12.89
CA GLY A 161 7.72 12.10 13.95
C GLY A 161 8.76 13.12 13.47
N MET A 162 9.00 13.21 12.16
CA MET A 162 9.93 14.13 11.51
C MET A 162 9.49 14.45 10.08
N GLU A 163 10.22 15.33 9.39
CA GLU A 163 9.97 15.63 7.99
C GLU A 163 10.17 14.38 7.11
N ARG A 164 9.31 14.23 6.10
CA ARG A 164 9.28 13.03 5.27
C ARG A 164 10.59 12.77 4.53
N GLY A 165 11.23 13.82 4.04
CA GLY A 165 12.53 13.70 3.36
C GLY A 165 13.57 13.09 4.29
N ASP A 166 13.69 13.64 5.49
CA ASP A 166 14.63 13.20 6.51
C ASP A 166 14.34 11.75 6.96
N PHE A 167 13.06 11.37 7.11
CA PHE A 167 12.69 9.98 7.43
C PHE A 167 13.11 9.01 6.32
N ILE A 168 12.89 9.37 5.06
CA ILE A 168 13.30 8.56 3.91
C ILE A 168 14.82 8.41 3.90
N GLU A 169 15.57 9.49 4.11
CA GLU A 169 17.04 9.46 4.16
C GLU A 169 17.55 8.56 5.30
N ALA A 170 16.95 8.65 6.49
CA ALA A 170 17.28 7.77 7.62
C ALA A 170 17.01 6.29 7.31
N LEU A 171 15.83 5.98 6.76
CA LEU A 171 15.46 4.63 6.36
C LEU A 171 16.42 4.06 5.30
N TYR A 172 16.78 4.85 4.29
CA TYR A 172 17.80 4.46 3.31
C TYR A 172 19.16 4.21 3.96
N GLY A 173 19.54 5.04 4.94
CA GLY A 173 20.74 4.85 5.74
C GLY A 173 20.78 3.48 6.40
N SER A 174 19.72 3.10 7.12
CA SER A 174 19.66 1.79 7.79
C SER A 174 19.64 0.62 6.79
N ILE A 175 18.99 0.76 5.63
CA ILE A 175 19.06 -0.26 4.56
C ILE A 175 20.48 -0.39 3.99
N ASN A 176 21.20 0.72 3.83
CA ASN A 176 22.58 0.68 3.35
C ASN A 176 23.54 0.02 4.34
N VAL A 177 23.35 0.27 5.65
CA VAL A 177 24.12 -0.41 6.71
C VAL A 177 23.95 -1.93 6.61
N VAL A 178 22.70 -2.41 6.49
CA VAL A 178 22.42 -3.82 6.21
C VAL A 178 23.16 -4.30 4.96
N GLY A 179 23.14 -3.49 3.90
CA GLY A 179 23.83 -3.78 2.65
C GLY A 179 25.35 -3.94 2.83
N ASP A 180 25.98 -3.17 3.70
CA ASP A 180 27.44 -3.20 3.93
C ASP A 180 27.89 -4.40 4.78
N GLU A 181 26.97 -5.01 5.53
CA GLU A 181 27.25 -6.15 6.42
C GLU A 181 27.00 -7.53 5.78
N ILE A 182 26.42 -7.57 4.57
CA ILE A 182 26.10 -8.81 3.85
C ILE A 182 27.10 -9.12 2.73
N THR A 183 27.14 -10.38 2.31
CA THR A 183 27.99 -10.81 1.18
C THR A 183 27.45 -10.31 -0.17
N ASP A 184 28.28 -10.32 -1.20
CA ASP A 184 27.87 -9.97 -2.56
C ASP A 184 26.77 -10.91 -3.09
N GLU A 185 26.82 -12.20 -2.76
CA GLU A 185 25.77 -13.16 -3.09
C GLU A 185 24.45 -12.83 -2.41
N GLN A 186 24.47 -12.49 -1.12
CA GLN A 186 23.28 -12.06 -0.39
C GLN A 186 22.72 -10.77 -0.98
N ARG A 187 23.58 -9.78 -1.26
CA ARG A 187 23.18 -8.53 -1.92
C ARG A 187 22.49 -8.79 -3.25
N LYS A 188 23.04 -9.68 -4.08
CA LYS A 188 22.44 -10.07 -5.36
C LYS A 188 21.05 -10.65 -5.16
N VAL A 189 20.88 -11.57 -4.21
CA VAL A 189 19.58 -12.17 -3.88
C VAL A 189 18.55 -11.11 -3.45
N ILE A 190 18.95 -10.12 -2.64
CA ILE A 190 18.05 -9.03 -2.22
C ILE A 190 17.63 -8.17 -3.42
N VAL A 191 18.57 -7.85 -4.31
CA VAL A 191 18.28 -7.05 -5.52
C VAL A 191 17.37 -7.81 -6.47
N GLU A 192 17.57 -9.12 -6.65
CA GLU A 192 16.69 -9.98 -7.43
C GLU A 192 15.30 -10.06 -6.80
N GLU A 193 15.20 -10.16 -5.47
CA GLU A 193 13.92 -10.14 -4.76
C GLU A 193 13.18 -8.82 -4.94
N ALA A 194 13.88 -7.69 -4.83
CA ALA A 194 13.29 -6.38 -5.06
C ALA A 194 12.78 -6.23 -6.50
N ALA A 195 13.52 -6.74 -7.49
CA ALA A 195 13.08 -6.77 -8.89
C ALA A 195 11.81 -7.61 -9.07
N GLU A 196 11.76 -8.80 -8.46
CA GLU A 196 10.57 -9.66 -8.47
C GLU A 196 9.38 -8.96 -7.81
N CYS A 197 9.59 -8.27 -6.70
CA CYS A 197 8.56 -7.45 -6.06
C CYS A 197 7.99 -6.39 -7.01
N PHE A 198 8.83 -5.69 -7.79
CA PHE A 198 8.34 -4.72 -8.76
C PHE A 198 7.47 -5.36 -9.85
N GLU A 199 7.85 -6.53 -10.37
CA GLU A 199 7.05 -7.25 -11.36
C GLU A 199 5.72 -7.75 -10.78
N LEU A 200 5.72 -8.30 -9.55
CA LEU A 200 4.50 -8.71 -8.85
C LEU A 200 3.54 -7.54 -8.63
N ASN A 201 4.07 -6.37 -8.22
CA ASN A 201 3.26 -5.15 -8.11
C ASN A 201 2.66 -4.78 -9.47
N LYS A 202 3.46 -4.79 -10.55
CA LYS A 202 2.96 -4.47 -11.89
C LYS A 202 1.82 -5.40 -12.32
N VAL A 203 1.95 -6.71 -12.08
CA VAL A 203 0.89 -7.68 -12.38
C VAL A 203 -0.37 -7.39 -11.56
N LEU A 204 -0.23 -7.14 -10.25
CA LEU A 204 -1.36 -6.80 -9.36
C LEU A 204 -2.10 -5.54 -9.83
N TYR A 205 -1.37 -4.48 -10.19
CA TYR A 205 -1.97 -3.23 -10.70
C TYR A 205 -2.59 -3.36 -12.11
N ALA A 206 -2.19 -4.37 -12.90
CA ALA A 206 -2.72 -4.62 -14.24
C ALA A 206 -3.88 -5.65 -14.28
N GLU A 207 -4.12 -6.36 -13.19
CA GLU A 207 -5.09 -7.46 -13.10
C GLU A 207 -6.55 -6.98 -13.27
N GLY A 208 -7.43 -7.84 -13.79
CA GLY A 208 -8.87 -7.56 -13.94
C GLY A 208 -9.27 -6.86 -15.24
N GLY A 209 -8.30 -6.54 -16.12
CA GLY A 209 -8.54 -5.95 -17.44
C GLY A 209 -9.06 -4.51 -17.39
N GLY A 210 -9.11 -3.84 -18.55
CA GLY A 210 -9.69 -2.50 -18.63
C GLY A 210 -8.85 -1.38 -18.02
N LEU A 211 -7.52 -1.52 -18.01
CA LEU A 211 -6.57 -0.49 -17.52
C LEU A 211 -6.93 0.92 -18.01
N TYR A 212 -7.17 1.06 -19.32
CA TYR A 212 -7.50 2.33 -19.95
C TYR A 212 -8.93 2.80 -19.62
N THR A 213 -9.93 1.91 -19.69
CA THR A 213 -11.34 2.26 -19.42
C THR A 213 -11.57 2.59 -17.95
N GLY A 214 -10.91 1.85 -17.03
CA GLY A 214 -10.88 2.12 -15.60
C GLY A 214 -10.20 3.45 -15.27
N SER A 215 -9.05 3.74 -15.90
CA SER A 215 -8.36 5.03 -15.74
C SER A 215 -9.18 6.22 -16.20
N LEU A 216 -9.91 6.09 -17.32
CA LEU A 216 -10.82 7.15 -17.80
C LEU A 216 -11.97 7.41 -16.82
N LYS A 217 -12.57 6.36 -16.27
CA LYS A 217 -13.63 6.48 -15.24
C LYS A 217 -13.08 7.12 -13.96
N ALA A 218 -11.88 6.73 -13.52
CA ALA A 218 -11.20 7.33 -12.39
C ALA A 218 -10.91 8.84 -12.58
N GLY A 219 -10.40 9.22 -13.76
CA GLY A 219 -10.18 10.63 -14.11
C GLY A 219 -11.48 11.45 -14.07
N TRP A 220 -12.58 10.90 -14.58
CA TRP A 220 -13.90 11.52 -14.50
C TRP A 220 -14.40 11.67 -13.05
N ASN A 221 -14.25 10.63 -12.23
CA ASN A 221 -14.64 10.65 -10.82
C ASN A 221 -13.88 11.73 -10.04
N LEU A 222 -12.58 11.88 -10.27
CA LEU A 222 -11.75 12.93 -9.67
C LEU A 222 -12.29 14.33 -9.99
N VAL A 223 -12.50 14.63 -11.27
CA VAL A 223 -13.04 15.94 -11.72
C VAL A 223 -14.38 16.23 -11.06
N MET A 224 -15.27 15.24 -11.02
CA MET A 224 -16.58 15.38 -10.38
C MET A 224 -16.50 15.53 -8.85
N GLY A 225 -15.54 14.87 -8.21
CA GLY A 225 -15.26 15.01 -6.78
C GLY A 225 -14.83 16.45 -6.43
N PHE A 226 -13.83 16.98 -7.16
CA PHE A 226 -13.37 18.36 -7.01
C PHE A 226 -14.48 19.39 -7.25
N GLY A 227 -15.27 19.22 -8.32
CA GLY A 227 -16.37 20.15 -8.65
C GLY A 227 -17.46 20.24 -7.57
N ARG A 228 -17.65 19.20 -6.75
CA ARG A 228 -18.60 19.21 -5.63
C ARG A 228 -18.01 19.85 -4.38
N GLN A 229 -16.73 19.66 -4.11
CA GLN A 229 -16.05 20.29 -2.99
C GLN A 229 -16.00 21.83 -3.14
N LEU A 230 -15.99 22.31 -4.39
CA LEU A 230 -16.04 23.74 -4.72
C LEU A 230 -17.45 24.35 -4.71
N LYS A 231 -18.54 23.55 -4.61
CA LYS A 231 -19.88 24.13 -4.46
C LYS A 231 -19.97 24.80 -3.08
N PRO A 232 -20.17 26.12 -3.01
CA PRO A 232 -20.45 26.77 -1.73
C PRO A 232 -21.74 26.18 -1.17
N SER A 233 -21.79 25.97 0.15
CA SER A 233 -23.07 25.91 0.86
C SER A 233 -23.72 27.28 0.69
N PHE A 234 -24.47 27.47 -0.38
CA PHE A 234 -25.46 28.53 -0.43
C PHE A 234 -26.56 28.13 0.55
N GLY A 235 -26.32 28.39 1.83
CA GLY A 235 -27.36 28.41 2.85
C GLY A 235 -28.45 29.33 2.34
N ASN A 236 -29.67 28.81 2.25
CA ASN A 236 -30.82 29.55 1.75
C ASN A 236 -30.99 30.85 2.57
N PRO A 237 -30.73 32.04 1.99
CA PRO A 237 -30.84 33.30 2.72
C PRO A 237 -32.30 33.67 3.04
N TYR A 238 -33.28 32.89 2.55
CA TYR A 238 -34.70 33.09 2.79
C TYR A 238 -35.29 32.22 3.90
N ALA A 239 -34.48 31.47 4.67
CA ALA A 239 -34.95 30.82 5.89
C ALA A 239 -35.08 31.83 7.06
N ARG A 240 -35.82 32.93 6.87
CA ARG A 240 -36.42 33.67 7.98
C ARG A 240 -37.86 33.18 8.11
N GLY A 241 -38.10 32.37 9.15
CA GLY A 241 -39.46 32.12 9.61
C GLY A 241 -40.13 33.44 10.01
N PRO A 242 -41.46 33.56 9.89
CA PRO A 242 -42.15 34.77 10.32
C PRO A 242 -42.10 34.87 11.84
N GLU A 243 -41.25 35.77 12.35
CA GLU A 243 -41.36 36.24 13.72
C GLU A 243 -42.60 37.13 13.86
N GLY A 244 -43.52 36.69 14.72
CA GLY A 244 -44.20 37.53 15.70
C GLY A 244 -44.99 38.73 15.19
N GLY A 245 -46.29 38.53 14.99
CA GLY A 245 -47.26 39.62 14.81
C GLY A 245 -48.62 39.31 15.42
N ARG A 246 -48.70 39.29 16.75
CA ARG A 246 -49.75 39.87 17.62
C ARG A 246 -49.72 39.25 19.01
#